data_AF-A0A7D5V2F7-F1
#
_entry.id   AF-A0A7D5V2F7-F1
#
_cell.length_a   1.000
_cell.length_b   1.000
_cell.length_c   1.000
_cell.angle_alpha   90.00
_cell.angle_beta   90.00
_cell.angle_gamma   90.00
#
_symmetry.space_group_name_H-M   'P 1'
#
loop_
_entity.id
_entity.type
_entity.pdbx_description
1 polymer ?
#
loop_
_entity_poly.entity_id
_entity_poly.type
_entity_poly.pdbx_seq_one_letter_code
_entity_poly.pdbx_strand_id
1 'polypeptide(L)'
;MTPKPVAIPPPNGNRRLEALPILLWSLLIVPSLLGVSTIAPVIRHMREALRYESNGATVPLLDRFTGIDWLDQIVGDLVTSFGLLQFRPDSPYYWHALDFLAQFGSIYAALLLESCRRAHGSQLLLWTVLGSLLAQLTTAGLLLPVYFYFLHGSTTLSKLVSSNGPEELRDSSALSVLPAVALSFYVPHFESFLGPDFSARHWWNWAWQLFGLWGAILFLGFCGMLWTLRQLLPMMPTSLSKRVKLHNGLKATRLTAVCLGMVNVGTYWYVLMSSHYSWSEVYVPKYFWQSAADPGAALGTLLQFDYICVFGSALTWLGYQFRDLKTAGLIETSWAKITSLGLIVGVLFGPGSLWWVAWLMREEILTSLRPRREPRKND
;
A
#
# COMPACT_ATOMS: atom_id res chain seq x y z
N MET A 1 -23.95 29.49 9.56
CA MET A 1 -22.57 30.03 9.57
C MET A 1 -21.84 29.44 8.37
N THR A 2 -21.57 30.25 7.36
CA THR A 2 -20.67 29.87 6.26
C THR A 2 -19.26 29.64 6.84
N PRO A 3 -18.56 28.55 6.49
CA PRO A 3 -17.18 28.38 6.93
C PRO A 3 -16.36 29.54 6.40
N LYS A 4 -15.63 30.24 7.28
CA LYS A 4 -14.71 31.30 6.87
C LYS A 4 -13.74 30.72 5.84
N PRO A 5 -13.51 31.39 4.69
CA PRO A 5 -12.49 30.96 3.76
C PRO A 5 -11.14 31.00 4.47
N VAL A 6 -10.54 29.82 4.68
CA VAL A 6 -9.17 29.73 5.19
C VAL A 6 -8.26 30.14 4.04
N ALA A 7 -7.61 31.30 4.17
CA ALA A 7 -6.59 31.72 3.22
C ALA A 7 -5.41 30.74 3.33
N ILE A 8 -5.22 29.89 2.31
CA ILE A 8 -4.09 28.95 2.26
C ILE A 8 -2.90 29.76 1.73
N PRO A 9 -1.87 30.03 2.57
CA PRO A 9 -0.71 30.76 2.11
C PRO A 9 0.02 29.99 0.99
N PRO A 10 0.66 30.70 0.04
CA PRO A 10 1.52 30.04 -0.93
C PRO A 10 2.65 29.29 -0.22
N PRO A 11 3.18 28.20 -0.81
CA PRO A 11 4.27 27.46 -0.20
C PRO A 11 5.49 28.37 -0.06
N ASN A 12 5.96 28.54 1.18
CA ASN A 12 7.18 29.28 1.49
C ASN A 12 8.39 28.35 1.34
N GLY A 13 8.91 28.18 0.12
CA GLY A 13 10.17 27.45 -0.11
C GLY A 13 10.14 26.43 -1.25
N ASN A 14 11.33 25.88 -1.55
CA ASN A 14 11.49 24.81 -2.53
C ASN A 14 11.13 23.46 -1.90
N ARG A 15 9.85 23.07 -2.02
CA ARG A 15 9.30 21.81 -1.47
C ARG A 15 10.09 20.56 -1.83
N ARG A 16 10.75 20.55 -3.00
CA ARG A 16 11.60 19.42 -3.40
C ARG A 16 12.84 19.32 -2.52
N LEU A 17 13.51 20.43 -2.23
CA LEU A 17 14.65 20.43 -1.31
C LEU A 17 14.23 20.04 0.10
N GLU A 18 13.07 20.52 0.56
CA GLU A 18 12.53 20.15 1.87
C GLU A 18 12.18 18.66 1.97
N ALA A 19 11.81 18.02 0.87
CA ALA A 19 11.45 16.60 0.83
C ALA A 19 12.65 15.65 0.74
N LEU A 20 13.89 16.14 0.61
CA LEU A 20 15.10 15.29 0.53
C LEU A 20 15.21 14.25 1.66
N PRO A 21 14.81 14.52 2.92
CA PRO A 21 14.82 13.50 3.97
C PRO A 21 13.97 12.26 3.68
N ILE A 22 12.96 12.34 2.79
CA ILE A 22 12.20 11.16 2.35
C ILE A 22 13.14 10.16 1.66
N LEU A 23 14.08 10.65 0.82
CA LEU A 23 15.00 9.80 0.06
C LEU A 23 16.04 9.10 0.94
N LEU A 24 16.35 9.67 2.12
CA LEU A 24 17.34 9.09 3.03
C LEU A 24 16.91 7.72 3.56
N TRP A 25 15.61 7.42 3.59
CA TRP A 25 15.09 6.12 3.97
C TRP A 25 15.65 5.00 3.08
N SER A 26 15.80 5.22 1.77
CA SER A 26 16.37 4.23 0.84
C SER A 26 17.83 3.88 1.13
N LEU A 27 18.55 4.67 1.91
CA LEU A 27 19.93 4.34 2.28
C LEU A 27 20.01 3.18 3.27
N LEU A 28 18.94 2.97 4.07
CA LEU A 28 18.93 1.93 5.10
C LEU A 28 18.90 0.51 4.52
N ILE A 29 18.34 0.32 3.32
CA ILE A 29 18.26 -1.01 2.69
C ILE A 29 19.56 -1.40 1.97
N VAL A 30 20.44 -0.44 1.66
CA VAL A 30 21.67 -0.68 0.87
C VAL A 30 22.53 -1.81 1.43
N PRO A 31 22.80 -1.91 2.75
CA PRO A 31 23.60 -3.01 3.29
C PRO A 31 22.98 -4.39 3.04
N SER A 32 21.64 -4.49 3.09
CA SER A 32 20.94 -5.76 2.86
C SER A 32 20.92 -6.20 1.40
N LEU A 33 21.09 -5.26 0.44
CA LEU A 33 21.21 -5.60 -0.98
C LEU A 33 22.48 -6.40 -1.30
N LEU A 34 23.53 -6.28 -0.47
CA LEU A 34 24.74 -7.11 -0.60
C LEU A 34 24.42 -8.61 -0.44
N GLY A 35 23.37 -8.93 0.33
CA GLY A 35 22.88 -10.29 0.55
C GLY A 35 22.16 -10.90 -0.64
N VAL A 36 21.80 -10.12 -1.67
CA VAL A 36 21.18 -10.65 -2.90
C VAL A 36 22.09 -11.67 -3.60
N SER A 37 23.41 -11.52 -3.45
CA SER A 37 24.40 -12.44 -4.00
C SER A 37 24.30 -13.87 -3.45
N THR A 38 23.79 -14.07 -2.22
CA THR A 38 23.58 -15.39 -1.62
C THR A 38 22.24 -16.02 -2.03
N ILE A 39 21.27 -15.20 -2.44
CA ILE A 39 19.94 -15.64 -2.84
C ILE A 39 19.94 -16.17 -4.28
N ALA A 40 20.51 -15.41 -5.22
CA ALA A 40 20.39 -15.68 -6.65
C ALA A 40 20.82 -17.10 -7.09
N PRO A 41 21.93 -17.69 -6.60
CA PRO A 41 22.32 -19.06 -6.97
C PRO A 41 21.28 -20.11 -6.55
N VAL A 42 20.66 -19.93 -5.39
CA VAL A 42 19.65 -20.85 -4.84
C VAL A 42 18.36 -20.78 -5.65
N ILE A 43 17.93 -19.57 -6.01
CA ILE A 43 16.76 -19.38 -6.87
C ILE A 43 16.97 -20.04 -8.23
N ARG A 44 18.14 -19.82 -8.85
CA ARG A 44 18.47 -20.46 -10.14
C ARG A 44 18.39 -21.97 -10.04
N HIS A 45 18.97 -22.56 -9.01
CA HIS A 45 18.93 -24.01 -8.82
C HIS A 45 17.50 -24.54 -8.66
N MET A 46 16.66 -23.86 -7.86
CA MET A 46 15.25 -24.23 -7.68
C MET A 46 14.44 -24.11 -8.98
N ARG A 47 14.70 -23.06 -9.78
CA ARG A 47 14.06 -22.85 -11.09
C ARG A 47 14.46 -23.93 -12.09
N GLU A 48 15.74 -24.28 -12.17
CA GLU A 48 16.25 -25.35 -13.05
C GLU A 48 15.70 -26.72 -12.65
N ALA A 49 15.60 -26.99 -11.35
CA ALA A 49 15.08 -28.25 -10.83
C ALA A 49 13.54 -28.31 -10.82
N LEU A 50 12.85 -27.19 -11.07
CA LEU A 50 11.39 -27.02 -10.95
C LEU A 50 10.84 -27.52 -9.61
N ARG A 51 11.63 -27.35 -8.54
CA ARG A 51 11.26 -27.80 -7.20
C ARG A 51 11.97 -26.99 -6.13
N TYR A 52 11.26 -26.75 -5.05
CA TYR A 52 11.84 -26.31 -3.78
C TYR A 52 12.19 -27.53 -2.95
N GLU A 53 13.43 -27.60 -2.47
CA GLU A 53 13.91 -28.63 -1.55
C GLU A 53 14.57 -27.97 -0.35
N SER A 54 13.89 -27.93 0.79
CA SER A 54 14.43 -27.44 2.04
C SER A 54 13.65 -27.95 3.23
N ASN A 55 14.32 -28.11 4.37
CA ASN A 55 13.72 -28.54 5.65
C ASN A 55 12.82 -29.79 5.57
N GLY A 56 13.18 -30.74 4.70
CA GLY A 56 12.42 -31.99 4.51
C GLY A 56 11.12 -31.83 3.71
N ALA A 57 10.82 -30.63 3.20
CA ALA A 57 9.72 -30.39 2.29
C ALA A 57 10.23 -30.34 0.84
N THR A 58 9.51 -31.02 -0.05
CA THR A 58 9.70 -30.93 -1.50
C THR A 58 8.42 -30.37 -2.11
N VAL A 59 8.52 -29.24 -2.80
CA VAL A 59 7.37 -28.57 -3.41
C VAL A 59 7.63 -28.43 -4.91
N PRO A 60 6.77 -28.97 -5.78
CA PRO A 60 6.89 -28.74 -7.22
C PRO A 60 6.64 -27.25 -7.52
N LEU A 61 7.54 -26.64 -8.30
CA LEU A 61 7.42 -25.25 -8.72
C LEU A 61 6.81 -25.19 -10.12
N LEU A 62 5.94 -24.22 -10.34
CA LEU A 62 5.38 -23.95 -11.67
C LEU A 62 6.46 -23.27 -12.52
N ASP A 63 6.65 -23.78 -13.74
CA ASP A 63 7.51 -23.14 -14.74
C ASP A 63 6.80 -21.95 -15.41
N ARG A 64 5.50 -22.09 -15.66
CA ARG A 64 4.65 -21.16 -16.42
C ARG A 64 3.33 -20.89 -15.71
N PHE A 65 2.84 -19.66 -15.83
CA PHE A 65 1.58 -19.23 -15.20
C PHE A 65 0.73 -18.40 -16.15
N THR A 66 1.35 -17.41 -16.81
CA THR A 66 0.66 -16.52 -17.76
C THR A 66 0.67 -17.06 -19.19
N GLY A 67 1.61 -17.96 -19.51
CA GLY A 67 1.84 -18.44 -20.87
C GLY A 67 2.68 -17.48 -21.72
N ILE A 68 3.18 -16.38 -21.15
CA ILE A 68 4.05 -15.41 -21.80
C ILE A 68 5.48 -15.63 -21.29
N ASP A 69 6.37 -16.18 -22.13
CA ASP A 69 7.67 -16.70 -21.69
C ASP A 69 8.51 -15.69 -20.88
N TRP A 70 8.68 -14.45 -21.36
CA TRP A 70 9.49 -13.45 -20.66
C TRP A 70 8.89 -13.00 -19.32
N LEU A 71 7.55 -12.98 -19.23
CA LEU A 71 6.85 -12.60 -18.02
C LEU A 71 6.90 -13.72 -16.98
N ASP A 72 6.70 -14.96 -17.42
CA ASP A 72 6.82 -16.15 -16.59
C ASP A 72 8.25 -16.35 -16.07
N GLN A 73 9.28 -15.99 -16.84
CA GLN A 73 10.66 -15.99 -16.36
C GLN A 73 10.86 -15.01 -15.21
N ILE A 74 10.50 -13.74 -15.40
CA ILE A 74 10.69 -12.69 -14.39
C ILE A 74 9.88 -12.99 -13.13
N VAL A 75 8.59 -13.30 -13.29
CA VAL A 75 7.71 -13.58 -12.16
C VAL A 75 8.10 -14.89 -11.47
N GLY A 76 8.55 -15.90 -12.23
CA GLY A 76 8.99 -17.17 -11.68
C GLY A 76 10.17 -17.03 -10.71
N ASP A 77 11.13 -16.17 -11.01
CA ASP A 77 12.25 -15.87 -10.11
C ASP A 77 11.77 -15.18 -8.82
N LEU A 78 10.82 -14.23 -8.93
CA LEU A 78 10.21 -13.57 -7.78
C LEU A 78 9.42 -14.54 -6.91
N VAL A 79 8.55 -15.35 -7.51
CA VAL A 79 7.74 -16.34 -6.80
C VAL A 79 8.64 -17.33 -6.07
N THR A 80 9.70 -17.81 -6.74
CA THR A 80 10.65 -18.76 -6.15
C THR A 80 11.41 -18.11 -4.99
N SER A 81 11.76 -16.83 -5.10
CA SER A 81 12.37 -16.05 -4.01
C SER A 81 11.45 -15.98 -2.79
N PHE A 82 10.18 -15.63 -2.97
CA PHE A 82 9.20 -15.64 -1.89
C PHE A 82 8.92 -17.02 -1.31
N GLY A 83 9.14 -18.11 -2.08
CA GLY A 83 9.11 -19.48 -1.57
C GLY A 83 10.10 -19.74 -0.43
N LEU A 84 11.25 -19.05 -0.40
CA LEU A 84 12.21 -19.11 0.72
C LEU A 84 11.61 -18.61 2.05
N LEU A 85 10.51 -17.85 1.99
CA LEU A 85 9.79 -17.31 3.14
C LEU A 85 8.48 -18.07 3.37
N GLN A 86 7.63 -18.18 2.35
CA GLN A 86 6.25 -18.71 2.45
C GLN A 86 6.18 -20.20 2.81
N PHE A 87 7.21 -20.98 2.49
CA PHE A 87 7.28 -22.41 2.83
C PHE A 87 7.95 -22.66 4.19
N ARG A 88 8.27 -21.61 4.95
CA ARG A 88 8.96 -21.68 6.23
C ARG A 88 8.16 -21.07 7.39
N PRO A 89 6.99 -21.63 7.76
CA PRO A 89 6.21 -21.14 8.91
C PRO A 89 6.97 -21.23 10.25
N ASP A 90 8.04 -22.01 10.29
CA ASP A 90 9.02 -22.17 11.37
C ASP A 90 10.06 -21.04 11.45
N SER A 91 9.86 -19.92 10.74
CA SER A 91 10.83 -18.83 10.64
C SER A 91 10.19 -17.48 11.01
N PRO A 92 10.88 -16.60 11.77
CA PRO A 92 10.36 -15.26 12.05
C PRO A 92 10.14 -14.44 10.76
N TYR A 93 10.87 -14.76 9.69
CA TYR A 93 10.76 -14.06 8.42
C TYR A 93 9.49 -14.39 7.63
N TYR A 94 8.90 -15.58 7.83
CA TYR A 94 7.56 -15.90 7.31
C TYR A 94 6.52 -14.96 7.92
N TRP A 95 6.57 -14.82 9.24
CA TRP A 95 5.64 -14.00 10.01
C TRP A 95 5.82 -12.51 9.70
N HIS A 96 7.06 -12.04 9.57
CA HIS A 96 7.36 -10.68 9.12
C HIS A 96 6.79 -10.40 7.74
N ALA A 97 7.02 -11.30 6.76
CA ALA A 97 6.55 -11.11 5.40
C ALA A 97 5.01 -11.11 5.31
N LEU A 98 4.35 -12.01 6.05
CA LEU A 98 2.89 -12.07 6.14
C LEU A 98 2.31 -10.72 6.61
N ASP A 99 2.86 -10.17 7.69
CA ASP A 99 2.34 -8.94 8.28
C ASP A 99 2.75 -7.68 7.50
N PHE A 100 4.02 -7.58 7.09
CA PHE A 100 4.51 -6.46 6.27
C PHE A 100 3.63 -6.27 5.03
N LEU A 101 3.45 -7.33 4.24
CA LEU A 101 2.71 -7.23 2.99
C LEU A 101 1.22 -6.95 3.24
N ALA A 102 0.62 -7.53 4.28
CA ALA A 102 -0.75 -7.18 4.66
C ALA A 102 -0.86 -5.67 4.98
N GLN A 103 0.04 -5.14 5.80
CA GLN A 103 0.07 -3.72 6.13
C GLN A 103 0.33 -2.83 4.90
N PHE A 104 1.16 -3.28 3.96
CA PHE A 104 1.44 -2.59 2.70
C PHE A 104 0.20 -2.41 1.83
N GLY A 105 -0.76 -3.33 1.88
CA GLY A 105 -2.03 -3.23 1.15
C GLY A 105 -2.78 -1.91 1.41
N SER A 106 -2.63 -1.33 2.60
CA SER A 106 -3.19 0.00 2.92
C SER A 106 -2.47 1.16 2.22
N ILE A 107 -1.14 1.08 2.03
CA ILE A 107 -0.40 2.03 1.20
C ILE A 107 -0.86 1.91 -0.26
N TYR A 108 -0.94 0.69 -0.78
CA TYR A 108 -1.41 0.45 -2.16
C TYR A 108 -2.80 1.04 -2.40
N ALA A 109 -3.74 0.81 -1.48
CA ALA A 109 -5.08 1.40 -1.54
C ALA A 109 -5.07 2.94 -1.47
N ALA A 110 -4.26 3.53 -0.58
CA ALA A 110 -4.06 4.98 -0.53
C ALA A 110 -3.55 5.50 -1.87
N LEU A 111 -2.56 4.86 -2.48
CA LEU A 111 -1.99 5.30 -3.75
C LEU A 111 -2.99 5.21 -4.91
N LEU A 112 -3.85 4.19 -4.94
CA LEU A 112 -4.97 4.15 -5.89
C LEU A 112 -5.94 5.32 -5.68
N LEU A 113 -6.32 5.61 -4.43
CA LEU A 113 -7.18 6.76 -4.11
C LEU A 113 -6.51 8.09 -4.45
N GLU A 114 -5.21 8.24 -4.17
CA GLU A 114 -4.42 9.40 -4.55
C GLU A 114 -4.38 9.55 -6.08
N SER A 115 -4.17 8.47 -6.82
CA SER A 115 -4.09 8.49 -8.28
C SER A 115 -5.36 9.04 -8.97
N CYS A 116 -6.50 9.00 -8.27
CA CYS A 116 -7.77 9.52 -8.76
C CYS A 116 -7.93 11.03 -8.52
N ARG A 117 -7.03 11.67 -7.77
CA ARG A 117 -7.10 13.11 -7.50
C ARG A 117 -6.57 13.90 -8.68
N ARG A 118 -7.36 14.87 -9.16
CA ARG A 118 -6.92 15.83 -10.17
C ARG A 118 -5.67 16.62 -9.77
N ALA A 119 -5.41 16.80 -8.47
CA ALA A 119 -4.22 17.49 -7.97
C ALA A 119 -2.90 16.89 -8.49
N HIS A 120 -2.90 15.60 -8.83
CA HIS A 120 -1.70 14.86 -9.24
C HIS A 120 -1.62 14.55 -10.75
N GLY A 121 -2.67 14.87 -11.51
CA GLY A 121 -2.75 14.55 -12.95
C GLY A 121 -3.11 13.09 -13.27
N SER A 122 -3.50 12.82 -14.51
CA SER A 122 -3.96 11.49 -14.97
C SER A 122 -2.86 10.43 -15.02
N GLN A 123 -1.59 10.85 -15.02
CA GLN A 123 -0.44 9.95 -15.08
C GLN A 123 -0.14 9.24 -13.75
N LEU A 124 -0.68 9.73 -12.62
CA LEU A 124 -0.36 9.14 -11.32
C LEU A 124 -0.85 7.69 -11.20
N LEU A 125 -1.94 7.33 -11.87
CA LEU A 125 -2.41 5.94 -11.91
C LEU A 125 -1.40 5.05 -12.63
N LEU A 126 -0.93 5.49 -13.80
CA LEU A 126 0.11 4.78 -14.54
C LEU A 126 1.37 4.60 -13.68
N TRP A 127 1.83 5.65 -13.00
CA TRP A 127 2.98 5.58 -12.11
C TRP A 127 2.75 4.70 -10.88
N THR A 128 1.51 4.61 -10.39
CA THR A 128 1.16 3.71 -9.28
C THR A 128 1.22 2.25 -9.73
N VAL A 129 0.72 1.96 -10.93
CA VAL A 129 0.77 0.60 -11.52
C VAL A 129 2.21 0.21 -11.85
N LEU A 130 2.92 1.02 -12.65
CA LEU A 130 4.32 0.77 -12.99
C LEU A 130 5.20 0.71 -11.74
N GLY A 131 4.99 1.63 -10.79
CA GLY A 131 5.71 1.65 -9.51
C GLY A 131 5.47 0.40 -8.68
N SER A 132 4.24 -0.12 -8.64
CA SER A 132 3.93 -1.37 -7.92
C SER A 132 4.58 -2.60 -8.55
N LEU A 133 4.66 -2.67 -9.88
CA LEU A 133 5.34 -3.75 -10.60
C LEU A 133 6.86 -3.66 -10.45
N LEU A 134 7.43 -2.46 -10.60
CA LEU A 134 8.86 -2.23 -10.40
C LEU A 134 9.27 -2.50 -8.94
N ALA A 135 8.40 -2.23 -7.97
CA ALA A 135 8.68 -2.49 -6.55
C ALA A 135 8.85 -3.97 -6.26
N GLN A 136 8.21 -4.85 -7.03
CA GLN A 136 8.47 -6.29 -6.94
C GLN A 136 9.88 -6.65 -7.43
N LEU A 137 10.39 -5.96 -8.45
CA LEU A 137 11.70 -6.26 -9.05
C LEU A 137 12.88 -5.74 -8.24
N THR A 138 12.73 -4.60 -7.56
CA THR A 138 13.85 -3.94 -6.88
C THR A 138 13.72 -3.85 -5.36
N THR A 139 12.53 -4.03 -4.79
CA THR A 139 12.07 -3.66 -3.42
C THR A 139 11.32 -2.34 -3.35
N ALA A 140 10.26 -2.30 -2.54
CA ALA A 140 9.44 -1.12 -2.36
C ALA A 140 10.19 0.00 -1.61
N GLY A 141 11.13 -0.36 -0.74
CA GLY A 141 11.92 0.53 0.11
C GLY A 141 12.90 1.40 -0.66
N LEU A 142 13.22 1.04 -1.91
CA LEU A 142 13.95 1.93 -2.82
C LEU A 142 13.00 2.84 -3.61
N LEU A 143 11.88 2.31 -4.10
CA LEU A 143 11.01 3.04 -5.02
C LEU A 143 10.02 3.98 -4.34
N LEU A 144 9.41 3.58 -3.23
CA LEU A 144 8.40 4.39 -2.54
C LEU A 144 8.96 5.70 -1.99
N PRO A 145 10.19 5.76 -1.43
CA PRO A 145 10.79 7.03 -1.07
C PRO A 145 10.89 8.00 -2.26
N VAL A 146 11.32 7.50 -3.42
CA VAL A 146 11.39 8.28 -4.66
C VAL A 146 9.99 8.73 -5.11
N TYR A 147 9.02 7.83 -5.07
CA TYR A 147 7.62 8.13 -5.40
C TYR A 147 7.05 9.22 -4.49
N PHE A 148 7.19 9.09 -3.17
CA PHE A 148 6.69 10.05 -2.20
C PHE A 148 7.40 11.40 -2.28
N TYR A 149 8.70 11.41 -2.59
CA TYR A 149 9.46 12.63 -2.87
C TYR A 149 8.85 13.42 -4.03
N PHE A 150 8.63 12.76 -5.18
CA PHE A 150 8.02 13.41 -6.34
C PHE A 150 6.57 13.80 -6.10
N LEU A 151 5.81 12.97 -5.38
CA LEU A 151 4.43 13.26 -4.99
C LEU A 151 4.36 14.50 -4.10
N HIS A 152 5.24 14.62 -3.10
CA HIS A 152 5.29 15.81 -2.24
C HIS A 152 5.68 17.06 -3.03
N GLY A 153 6.71 16.97 -3.85
CA GLY A 153 7.22 18.10 -4.64
C GLY A 153 6.20 18.62 -5.66
N SER A 154 5.32 17.75 -6.16
CA SER A 154 4.32 18.10 -7.18
C SER A 154 3.02 18.65 -6.59
N THR A 155 2.78 18.39 -5.30
CA THR A 155 1.47 18.58 -4.67
C THR A 155 1.53 19.55 -3.50
N THR A 156 0.75 20.63 -3.63
CA THR A 156 0.57 21.65 -2.59
C THR A 156 -0.79 21.50 -1.92
N LEU A 157 -0.91 22.01 -0.68
CA LEU A 157 -2.20 22.06 0.01
C LEU A 157 -3.25 22.82 -0.80
N SER A 158 -2.86 23.94 -1.43
CA SER A 158 -3.75 24.70 -2.31
C SER A 158 -4.29 23.85 -3.47
N LYS A 159 -3.44 23.08 -4.16
CA LYS A 159 -3.86 22.14 -5.22
C LYS A 159 -4.77 21.04 -4.68
N LEU A 160 -4.49 20.51 -3.49
CA LEU A 160 -5.31 19.47 -2.87
C LEU A 160 -6.73 19.97 -2.57
N VAL A 161 -6.84 21.18 -2.03
CA VAL A 161 -8.12 21.83 -1.70
C VAL A 161 -8.85 22.29 -2.97
N SER A 162 -8.13 22.84 -3.94
CA SER A 162 -8.71 23.35 -5.20
C SER A 162 -8.98 22.27 -6.24
N SER A 163 -8.45 21.06 -6.07
CA SER A 163 -8.68 19.93 -6.99
C SER A 163 -10.12 19.43 -6.90
N ASN A 164 -11.02 20.16 -7.54
CA ASN A 164 -12.38 19.72 -7.79
C ASN A 164 -12.36 18.72 -8.95
N GLY A 165 -12.47 17.42 -8.64
CA GLY A 165 -12.96 16.44 -9.61
C GLY A 165 -14.48 16.53 -9.73
N PRO A 166 -15.10 16.00 -10.79
CA PRO A 166 -16.54 15.75 -10.77
C PRO A 166 -16.77 14.79 -9.60
N GLU A 167 -17.65 15.15 -8.67
CA GLU A 167 -17.98 14.34 -7.49
C GLU A 167 -18.25 12.88 -7.89
N GLU A 168 -18.87 12.70 -9.06
CA GLU A 168 -19.17 11.42 -9.68
C GLU A 168 -17.95 10.51 -9.91
N LEU A 169 -16.88 10.99 -10.55
CA LEU A 169 -15.68 10.18 -10.81
C LEU A 169 -15.00 9.76 -9.51
N ARG A 170 -14.97 10.67 -8.54
CA ARG A 170 -14.40 10.43 -7.22
C ARG A 170 -15.19 9.38 -6.43
N ASP A 171 -16.51 9.39 -6.53
CA ASP A 171 -17.36 8.44 -5.83
C ASP A 171 -17.24 7.03 -6.43
N SER A 172 -17.16 6.91 -7.75
CA SER A 172 -16.90 5.62 -8.41
C SER A 172 -15.53 5.07 -8.04
N SER A 173 -14.47 5.90 -8.11
CA SER A 173 -13.13 5.50 -7.69
C SER A 173 -13.09 5.05 -6.22
N ALA A 174 -13.72 5.80 -5.31
CA ALA A 174 -13.72 5.45 -3.88
C ALA A 174 -14.41 4.10 -3.60
N LEU A 175 -15.48 3.79 -4.33
CA LEU A 175 -16.20 2.51 -4.23
C LEU A 175 -15.44 1.35 -4.88
N SER A 176 -14.64 1.61 -5.92
CA SER A 176 -13.88 0.59 -6.64
C SER A 176 -12.63 0.11 -5.91
N VAL A 177 -12.00 0.95 -5.06
CA VAL A 177 -10.71 0.60 -4.44
C VAL A 177 -10.82 -0.62 -3.52
N LEU A 178 -11.82 -0.67 -2.64
CA LEU A 178 -11.95 -1.79 -1.68
C LEU A 178 -12.06 -3.15 -2.39
N PRO A 179 -13.02 -3.38 -3.31
CA PRO A 179 -13.13 -4.68 -3.98
C PRO A 179 -11.91 -4.97 -4.89
N ALA A 180 -11.33 -3.95 -5.54
CA ALA A 180 -10.12 -4.16 -6.35
C ALA A 180 -8.95 -4.66 -5.50
N VAL A 181 -8.63 -3.95 -4.41
CA VAL A 181 -7.50 -4.31 -3.53
C VAL A 181 -7.78 -5.62 -2.79
N ALA A 182 -9.02 -5.88 -2.38
CA ALA A 182 -9.38 -7.15 -1.75
C ALA A 182 -9.05 -8.34 -2.66
N LEU A 183 -9.49 -8.29 -3.92
CA LEU A 183 -9.36 -9.40 -4.87
C LEU A 183 -7.96 -9.49 -5.50
N SER A 184 -7.32 -8.35 -5.79
CA SER A 184 -6.01 -8.34 -6.46
C SER A 184 -4.83 -8.50 -5.51
N PHE A 185 -5.00 -8.12 -4.25
CA PHE A 185 -3.91 -8.04 -3.28
C PHE A 185 -4.15 -8.94 -2.07
N TYR A 186 -5.20 -8.68 -1.27
CA TYR A 186 -5.35 -9.37 0.02
C TYR A 186 -5.68 -10.85 -0.10
N VAL A 187 -6.62 -11.23 -0.97
CA VAL A 187 -6.95 -12.66 -1.20
C VAL A 187 -5.72 -13.44 -1.62
N PRO A 188 -5.00 -13.09 -2.72
CA PRO A 188 -3.83 -13.85 -3.12
C PRO A 188 -2.69 -13.76 -2.10
N HIS A 189 -2.53 -12.64 -1.38
CA HIS A 189 -1.56 -12.51 -0.30
C HIS A 189 -1.80 -13.54 0.80
N PHE A 190 -3.00 -13.54 1.41
CA PHE A 190 -3.29 -14.45 2.51
C PHE A 190 -3.25 -15.91 2.07
N GLU A 191 -3.77 -16.23 0.90
CA GLU A 191 -3.71 -17.59 0.37
C GLU A 191 -2.27 -18.06 0.07
N SER A 192 -1.36 -17.14 -0.32
CA SER A 192 0.05 -17.45 -0.52
C SER A 192 0.81 -17.80 0.78
N PHE A 193 0.25 -17.47 1.94
CA PHE A 193 0.84 -17.79 3.25
C PHE A 193 0.03 -18.83 4.04
N LEU A 194 -1.29 -18.77 3.99
CA LEU A 194 -2.22 -19.54 4.80
C LEU A 194 -2.88 -20.68 4.02
N GLY A 195 -2.57 -20.82 2.73
CA GLY A 195 -3.04 -21.92 1.91
C GLY A 195 -2.75 -23.29 2.54
N PRO A 196 -3.61 -24.29 2.28
CA PRO A 196 -3.62 -25.58 3.00
C PRO A 196 -2.34 -26.39 2.80
N ASP A 197 -1.69 -26.25 1.65
CA ASP A 197 -0.45 -26.90 1.29
C ASP A 197 0.49 -25.94 0.54
N PHE A 198 1.76 -26.32 0.41
CA PHE A 198 2.77 -25.46 -0.22
C PHE A 198 2.57 -25.28 -1.73
N SER A 199 1.93 -26.22 -2.42
CA SER A 199 1.62 -26.06 -3.86
C SER A 199 0.51 -25.03 -4.07
N ALA A 200 -0.53 -25.04 -3.23
CA ALA A 200 -1.56 -24.01 -3.22
C ALA A 200 -0.95 -22.62 -2.93
N ARG A 201 -0.10 -22.53 -1.90
CA ARG A 201 0.61 -21.28 -1.56
C ARG A 201 1.46 -20.76 -2.72
N HIS A 202 2.19 -21.65 -3.40
CA HIS A 202 3.00 -21.31 -4.56
C HIS A 202 2.15 -20.72 -5.70
N TRP A 203 1.01 -21.35 -6.01
CA TRP A 203 0.10 -20.87 -7.06
C TRP A 203 -0.49 -19.49 -6.71
N TRP A 204 -0.90 -19.29 -5.46
CA TRP A 204 -1.40 -17.99 -5.02
C TRP A 204 -0.32 -16.91 -4.98
N ASN A 205 0.93 -17.28 -4.70
CA ASN A 205 2.06 -16.37 -4.81
C ASN A 205 2.26 -15.89 -6.26
N TRP A 206 2.13 -16.76 -7.27
CA TRP A 206 2.12 -16.35 -8.68
C TRP A 206 1.04 -15.30 -8.96
N ALA A 207 -0.18 -15.54 -8.48
CA ALA A 207 -1.27 -14.58 -8.63
C ALA A 207 -0.94 -13.25 -7.92
N TRP A 208 -0.34 -13.32 -6.73
CA TRP A 208 0.03 -12.16 -5.92
C TRP A 208 1.14 -11.32 -6.55
N GLN A 209 2.20 -11.90 -7.12
CA GLN A 209 3.31 -11.13 -7.72
C GLN A 209 2.84 -10.16 -8.83
N LEU A 210 1.68 -10.46 -9.44
CA LEU A 210 1.04 -9.65 -10.47
C LEU A 210 -0.05 -8.70 -9.92
N PHE A 211 -0.14 -8.50 -8.59
CA PHE A 211 -1.20 -7.70 -7.96
C PHE A 211 -1.32 -6.30 -8.54
N GLY A 212 -0.20 -5.68 -8.95
CA GLY A 212 -0.17 -4.34 -9.52
C GLY A 212 -0.96 -4.26 -10.83
N LEU A 213 -0.81 -5.29 -11.68
CA LEU A 213 -1.50 -5.43 -12.94
C LEU A 213 -2.98 -5.78 -12.73
N TRP A 214 -3.25 -6.83 -11.95
CA TRP A 214 -4.63 -7.25 -11.66
C TRP A 214 -5.42 -6.16 -10.94
N GLY A 215 -4.78 -5.46 -10.00
CA GLY A 215 -5.38 -4.37 -9.25
C GLY A 215 -5.74 -3.20 -10.15
N ALA A 216 -4.90 -2.87 -11.14
CA ALA A 216 -5.24 -1.85 -12.13
C ALA A 216 -6.45 -2.26 -12.99
N ILE A 217 -6.45 -3.50 -13.50
CA ILE A 217 -7.52 -4.04 -14.33
C ILE A 217 -8.85 -4.05 -13.56
N LEU A 218 -8.85 -4.61 -12.36
CA LEU A 218 -10.04 -4.68 -11.50
C LEU A 218 -10.52 -3.29 -11.07
N PHE A 219 -9.61 -2.41 -10.68
CA PHE A 219 -9.95 -1.03 -10.30
C PHE A 219 -10.62 -0.28 -11.44
N LEU A 220 -10.04 -0.32 -12.65
CA LEU A 220 -10.62 0.32 -13.83
C LEU A 220 -11.92 -0.35 -14.26
N GLY A 221 -11.99 -1.68 -14.19
CA GLY A 221 -13.21 -2.46 -14.46
C GLY A 221 -14.36 -2.07 -13.55
N PHE A 222 -14.14 -2.00 -12.23
CA PHE A 222 -15.15 -1.55 -11.28
C PHE A 222 -15.53 -0.09 -11.49
N CYS A 223 -14.57 0.80 -11.79
CA CYS A 223 -14.86 2.19 -12.11
C CYS A 223 -15.77 2.30 -13.35
N GLY A 224 -15.46 1.57 -14.41
CA GLY A 224 -16.25 1.52 -15.64
C GLY A 224 -17.64 0.95 -15.40
N MET A 225 -17.74 -0.16 -14.68
CA MET A 225 -19.02 -0.77 -14.30
C MET A 225 -19.90 0.21 -13.51
N LEU A 226 -19.36 0.85 -12.47
CA LEU A 226 -20.11 1.83 -11.66
C LEU A 226 -20.51 3.06 -12.47
N TRP A 227 -19.64 3.52 -13.38
CA TRP A 227 -19.96 4.61 -14.30
C TRP A 227 -21.12 4.23 -15.22
N THR A 228 -21.08 3.06 -15.86
CA THR A 228 -22.16 2.57 -16.73
C THR A 228 -23.48 2.42 -15.97
N LEU A 229 -23.45 1.81 -14.77
CA LEU A 229 -24.64 1.67 -13.92
C LEU A 229 -25.27 3.03 -13.59
N ARG A 230 -24.46 4.07 -13.40
CA ARG A 230 -24.95 5.43 -13.19
C ARG A 230 -25.57 6.05 -14.42
N GLN A 231 -25.02 5.82 -15.61
CA GLN A 231 -25.63 6.29 -16.87
C GLN A 231 -26.98 5.64 -17.14
N LEU A 232 -27.17 4.39 -16.70
CA LEU A 232 -28.43 3.67 -16.82
C LEU A 232 -29.46 4.02 -15.72
N LEU A 233 -29.02 4.63 -14.62
CA LEU A 233 -29.86 4.97 -13.47
C LEU A 233 -31.05 5.89 -13.78
N PRO A 234 -30.93 6.92 -14.65
CA PRO A 234 -32.06 7.75 -15.07
C PRO A 234 -33.12 7.00 -15.87
N MET A 235 -32.77 5.84 -16.45
CA MET A 235 -33.69 4.98 -17.20
C MET A 235 -34.47 4.03 -16.28
N MET A 236 -34.12 3.96 -14.99
CA MET A 236 -34.79 3.12 -13.99
C MET A 236 -35.93 3.85 -13.25
N PRO A 237 -36.88 3.11 -12.66
CA PRO A 237 -37.97 3.68 -11.87
C PRO A 237 -37.45 4.64 -10.79
N THR A 238 -38.17 5.75 -10.57
CA THR A 238 -37.81 6.86 -9.67
C THR A 238 -37.59 6.43 -8.21
N SER A 239 -38.21 5.34 -7.78
CA SER A 239 -38.02 4.74 -6.44
C SER A 239 -36.63 4.12 -6.27
N LEU A 240 -36.04 3.57 -7.33
CA LEU A 240 -34.70 2.98 -7.36
C LEU A 240 -33.64 4.08 -7.51
N SER A 241 -33.87 5.05 -8.40
CA SER A 241 -32.91 6.13 -8.65
C SER A 241 -32.70 7.01 -7.42
N LYS A 242 -33.74 7.29 -6.61
CA LYS A 242 -33.63 8.01 -5.34
C LYS A 242 -32.82 7.26 -4.27
N ARG A 243 -32.91 5.92 -4.20
CA ARG A 243 -32.11 5.12 -3.24
C ARG A 243 -30.63 5.06 -3.62
N VAL A 244 -30.32 5.07 -4.92
CA VAL A 244 -28.94 4.98 -5.43
C VAL A 244 -28.26 6.35 -5.52
N LYS A 245 -29.02 7.45 -5.63
CA LYS A 245 -28.50 8.84 -5.72
C LYS A 245 -27.75 9.36 -4.49
N LEU A 246 -27.66 8.60 -3.40
CA LEU A 246 -26.96 9.02 -2.18
C LEU A 246 -25.76 8.11 -1.90
N HIS A 247 -24.70 8.22 -2.70
CA HIS A 247 -23.41 7.64 -2.34
C HIS A 247 -22.33 8.69 -2.24
N ASN A 248 -22.11 9.14 -1.00
CA ASN A 248 -20.97 9.96 -0.63
C ASN A 248 -19.68 9.14 -0.80
N GLY A 249 -18.81 9.47 -1.74
CA GLY A 249 -17.48 8.82 -1.86
C GLY A 249 -16.68 8.88 -0.57
N LEU A 250 -16.95 9.84 0.32
CA LEU A 250 -16.40 9.86 1.67
C LEU A 250 -16.85 8.67 2.54
N LYS A 251 -18.11 8.23 2.45
CA LYS A 251 -18.58 7.02 3.15
C LYS A 251 -17.88 5.78 2.61
N ALA A 252 -17.69 5.70 1.30
CA ALA A 252 -16.94 4.61 0.67
C ALA A 252 -15.48 4.61 1.14
N THR A 253 -14.79 5.76 1.13
CA THR A 253 -13.42 5.89 1.66
C THR A 253 -13.35 5.48 3.14
N ARG A 254 -14.32 5.88 3.97
CA ARG A 254 -14.38 5.47 5.38
C ARG A 254 -14.59 3.97 5.54
N LEU A 255 -15.46 3.36 4.72
CA LEU A 255 -15.66 1.92 4.72
C LEU A 255 -14.38 1.18 4.33
N THR A 256 -13.74 1.58 3.23
CA THR A 256 -12.41 1.09 2.85
C THR A 256 -11.45 1.24 4.02
N ALA A 257 -11.47 2.38 4.69
CA ALA A 257 -10.56 2.62 5.80
C ALA A 257 -10.79 1.72 7.01
N VAL A 258 -12.04 1.47 7.39
CA VAL A 258 -12.39 0.52 8.44
C VAL A 258 -11.96 -0.88 8.05
N CYS A 259 -12.28 -1.34 6.84
CA CYS A 259 -11.94 -2.69 6.40
C CYS A 259 -10.42 -2.92 6.38
N LEU A 260 -9.65 -2.01 5.76
CA LEU A 260 -8.19 -2.17 5.70
C LEU A 260 -7.53 -1.97 7.06
N GLY A 261 -8.07 -1.10 7.91
CA GLY A 261 -7.63 -0.95 9.29
C GLY A 261 -7.82 -2.23 10.10
N MET A 262 -8.96 -2.91 9.93
CA MET A 262 -9.22 -4.21 10.57
C MET A 262 -8.24 -5.29 10.08
N VAL A 263 -7.92 -5.32 8.78
CA VAL A 263 -6.93 -6.26 8.24
C VAL A 263 -5.54 -6.00 8.82
N ASN A 264 -5.09 -4.74 8.88
CA ASN A 264 -3.78 -4.40 9.45
C ASN A 264 -3.70 -4.78 10.94
N VAL A 265 -4.69 -4.35 11.74
CA VAL A 265 -4.74 -4.66 13.18
C VAL A 265 -4.83 -6.17 13.41
N GLY A 266 -5.72 -6.84 12.66
CA GLY A 266 -5.94 -8.28 12.77
C GLY A 266 -4.69 -9.08 12.44
N THR A 267 -3.99 -8.73 11.36
CA THR A 267 -2.76 -9.44 10.95
C THR A 267 -1.62 -9.20 11.93
N TYR A 268 -1.42 -7.95 12.37
CA TYR A 268 -0.39 -7.61 13.36
C TYR A 268 -0.55 -8.42 14.65
N TRP A 269 -1.76 -8.43 15.22
CA TRP A 269 -2.03 -9.19 16.44
C TRP A 269 -2.01 -10.70 16.20
N TYR A 270 -2.48 -11.18 15.04
CA TYR A 270 -2.39 -12.59 14.69
C TYR A 270 -0.93 -13.07 14.69
N VAL A 271 -0.01 -12.30 14.10
CA VAL A 271 1.42 -12.60 14.10
C VAL A 271 1.99 -12.60 15.52
N LEU A 272 1.70 -11.58 16.33
CA LEU A 272 2.21 -11.52 17.71
C LEU A 272 1.70 -12.66 18.58
N MET A 273 0.47 -13.11 18.39
CA MET A 273 -0.13 -14.18 19.19
C MET A 273 0.23 -15.59 18.70
N SER A 274 0.51 -15.77 17.40
CA SER A 274 0.63 -17.11 16.80
C SER A 274 2.07 -17.50 16.44
N SER A 275 2.99 -16.55 16.31
CA SER A 275 4.32 -16.81 15.74
C SER A 275 5.32 -17.48 16.69
N HIS A 276 5.07 -17.46 18.00
CA HIS A 276 6.03 -17.87 19.05
C HIS A 276 7.34 -17.07 19.10
N TYR A 277 7.52 -16.06 18.24
CA TYR A 277 8.69 -15.18 18.23
C TYR A 277 8.40 -13.89 19.00
N SER A 278 9.45 -13.30 19.56
CA SER A 278 9.37 -11.95 20.10
C SER A 278 9.15 -10.91 18.99
N TRP A 279 8.56 -9.78 19.35
CA TRP A 279 8.39 -8.64 18.43
C TRP A 279 9.70 -8.25 17.74
N SER A 280 10.82 -8.24 18.47
CA SER A 280 12.12 -7.89 17.90
C SER A 280 12.63 -8.90 16.88
N GLU A 281 12.39 -10.20 17.08
CA GLU A 281 12.82 -11.23 16.12
C GLU A 281 12.07 -11.11 14.79
N VAL A 282 10.79 -10.71 14.85
CA VAL A 282 9.96 -10.52 13.66
C VAL A 282 10.28 -9.21 12.94
N TYR A 283 10.40 -8.09 13.65
CA TYR A 283 10.42 -6.76 13.01
C TYR A 283 11.78 -6.06 12.98
N VAL A 284 12.77 -6.48 13.77
CA VAL A 284 14.07 -5.80 13.84
C VAL A 284 15.10 -6.57 13.01
N PRO A 285 15.73 -5.92 12.00
CA PRO A 285 16.81 -6.53 11.23
C PRO A 285 17.92 -7.06 12.14
N LYS A 286 18.26 -8.34 12.05
CA LYS A 286 19.41 -8.90 12.80
C LYS A 286 20.75 -8.59 12.13
N TYR A 287 20.73 -8.51 10.80
CA TYR A 287 21.92 -8.47 9.95
C TYR A 287 22.08 -7.08 9.30
N PHE A 288 22.63 -6.13 10.05
CA PHE A 288 22.79 -4.74 9.59
C PHE A 288 23.96 -4.52 8.63
N TRP A 289 25.13 -5.11 8.92
CA TRP A 289 26.38 -4.83 8.22
C TRP A 289 26.93 -6.04 7.45
N GLN A 290 26.40 -7.23 7.73
CA GLN A 290 26.84 -8.49 7.17
C GLN A 290 25.63 -9.18 6.58
N SER A 291 25.80 -9.86 5.45
CA SER A 291 24.72 -10.66 4.87
C SER A 291 24.59 -11.99 5.62
N ALA A 292 23.35 -12.45 5.83
CA ALA A 292 23.12 -13.77 6.39
C ALA A 292 23.60 -14.85 5.39
N ALA A 293 24.20 -15.92 5.92
CA ALA A 293 24.62 -17.05 5.10
C ALA A 293 23.42 -17.87 4.58
N ASP A 294 22.36 -18.00 5.39
CA ASP A 294 21.11 -18.61 4.98
C ASP A 294 20.35 -17.69 4.01
N PRO A 295 20.01 -18.14 2.79
CA PRO A 295 19.31 -17.33 1.79
C PRO A 295 17.94 -16.82 2.28
N GLY A 296 17.21 -17.63 3.05
CA GLY A 296 15.93 -17.24 3.63
C GLY A 296 16.08 -16.10 4.63
N ALA A 297 17.10 -16.17 5.49
CA ALA A 297 17.43 -15.11 6.43
C ALA A 297 17.95 -13.84 5.76
N ALA A 298 18.71 -13.99 4.65
CA ALA A 298 19.17 -12.85 3.85
C ALA A 298 17.98 -12.10 3.24
N LEU A 299 17.05 -12.82 2.60
CA LEU A 299 15.83 -12.26 2.03
C LEU A 299 14.89 -11.69 3.11
N GLY A 300 14.76 -12.39 4.23
CA GLY A 300 13.96 -11.94 5.37
C GLY A 300 14.48 -10.62 5.96
N THR A 301 15.80 -10.50 6.10
CA THR A 301 16.45 -9.25 6.54
C THR A 301 16.23 -8.13 5.53
N LEU A 302 16.36 -8.42 4.22
CA LEU A 302 16.03 -7.46 3.17
C LEU A 302 14.61 -6.92 3.32
N LEU A 303 13.62 -7.80 3.56
CA LEU A 303 12.22 -7.39 3.78
C LEU A 303 12.00 -6.61 5.09
N GLN A 304 12.79 -6.85 6.15
CA GLN A 304 12.73 -6.04 7.37
C GLN A 304 13.23 -4.61 7.12
N PHE A 305 14.30 -4.45 6.35
CA PHE A 305 14.72 -3.11 5.91
C PHE A 305 13.72 -2.48 4.93
N ASP A 306 13.16 -3.27 4.01
CA ASP A 306 12.12 -2.82 3.07
C ASP A 306 10.94 -2.22 3.85
N TYR A 307 10.44 -2.95 4.85
CA TYR A 307 9.40 -2.50 5.77
C TYR A 307 9.71 -1.14 6.43
N ILE A 308 10.91 -0.99 7.00
CA ILE A 308 11.35 0.26 7.63
C ILE A 308 11.39 1.40 6.61
N CYS A 309 11.95 1.17 5.43
CA CYS A 309 12.07 2.18 4.38
C CYS A 309 10.70 2.62 3.86
N VAL A 310 9.81 1.66 3.62
CA VAL A 310 8.45 1.89 3.11
C VAL A 310 7.65 2.72 4.10
N PHE A 311 7.53 2.28 5.36
CA PHE A 311 6.71 2.99 6.33
C PHE A 311 7.38 4.26 6.84
N GLY A 312 8.71 4.29 6.96
CA GLY A 312 9.46 5.49 7.33
C GLY A 312 9.27 6.60 6.31
N SER A 313 9.44 6.30 5.02
CA SER A 313 9.24 7.29 3.94
C SER A 313 7.79 7.73 3.81
N ALA A 314 6.84 6.80 3.92
CA ALA A 314 5.42 7.10 3.96
C ALA A 314 5.11 8.06 5.13
N LEU A 315 5.40 7.68 6.37
CA LEU A 315 5.15 8.52 7.55
C LEU A 315 5.85 9.88 7.47
N THR A 316 7.04 9.96 6.90
CA THR A 316 7.74 11.24 6.64
C THR A 316 6.96 12.11 5.66
N TRP A 317 6.47 11.52 4.56
CA TRP A 317 5.60 12.21 3.61
C TRP A 317 4.31 12.74 4.27
N LEU A 318 3.63 11.92 5.08
CA LEU A 318 2.46 12.38 5.84
C LEU A 318 2.84 13.46 6.86
N GLY A 319 3.98 13.36 7.52
CA GLY A 319 4.50 14.40 8.40
C GLY A 319 4.57 15.76 7.70
N TYR A 320 5.06 15.80 6.46
CA TYR A 320 5.05 17.03 5.67
C TYR A 320 3.63 17.50 5.31
N GLN A 321 2.70 16.59 4.99
CA GLN A 321 1.30 16.96 4.75
C GLN A 321 0.64 17.55 6.01
N PHE A 322 0.89 16.96 7.18
CA PHE A 322 0.40 17.47 8.46
C PHE A 322 1.03 18.82 8.82
N ARG A 323 2.31 19.02 8.48
CA ARG A 323 2.97 20.33 8.60
C ARG A 323 2.27 21.37 7.76
N ASP A 324 1.94 21.07 6.50
CA ASP A 324 1.21 22.00 5.63
C ASP A 324 -0.18 22.34 6.21
N LEU A 325 -0.92 21.33 6.68
CA LEU A 325 -2.23 21.52 7.34
C LEU A 325 -2.12 22.37 8.61
N LYS A 326 -1.09 22.12 9.43
CA LYS A 326 -0.84 22.86 10.67
C LYS A 326 -0.45 24.31 10.40
N THR A 327 0.43 24.57 9.43
CA THR A 327 0.82 25.92 9.01
C THR A 327 -0.37 26.70 8.44
N ALA A 328 -1.32 26.03 7.80
CA ALA A 328 -2.58 26.63 7.36
C ALA A 328 -3.62 26.83 8.49
N GLY A 329 -3.28 26.52 9.75
CA GLY A 329 -4.17 26.68 10.90
C GLY A 329 -5.29 25.64 11.00
N LEU A 330 -5.17 24.51 10.28
CA LEU A 330 -6.21 23.47 10.24
C LEU A 330 -6.03 22.39 11.31
N ILE A 331 -4.89 22.38 11.99
CA ILE A 331 -4.56 21.45 13.08
C ILE A 331 -4.02 22.25 14.26
N GLU A 332 -4.82 22.35 15.31
CA GLU A 332 -4.44 23.03 16.55
C GLU A 332 -3.53 22.15 17.43
N THR A 333 -3.71 20.83 17.38
CA THR A 333 -2.95 19.83 18.16
C THR A 333 -1.43 20.01 18.05
N SER A 334 -0.72 20.01 19.18
CA SER A 334 0.74 20.15 19.21
C SER A 334 1.46 18.96 18.56
N TRP A 335 2.66 19.20 18.03
CA TRP A 335 3.50 18.12 17.46
C TRP A 335 3.79 17.02 18.46
N ALA A 336 4.06 17.37 19.73
CA ALA A 336 4.30 16.39 20.79
C ALA A 336 3.12 15.43 20.99
N LYS A 337 1.88 15.94 20.92
CA LYS A 337 0.68 15.09 21.04
C LYS A 337 0.47 14.22 19.79
N ILE A 338 0.71 14.76 18.60
CA ILE A 338 0.64 14.02 17.34
C ILE A 338 1.65 12.86 17.34
N THR A 339 2.91 13.13 17.69
CA THR A 339 3.97 12.12 17.71
C THR A 339 3.74 11.09 18.82
N SER A 340 3.32 11.50 20.02
CA SER A 340 3.03 10.58 21.13
C SER A 340 1.89 9.63 20.80
N LEU A 341 0.77 10.15 20.26
CA LEU A 341 -0.34 9.31 19.81
C LEU A 341 0.07 8.40 18.65
N GLY A 342 0.88 8.92 17.72
CA GLY A 342 1.43 8.14 16.63
C GLY A 342 2.27 6.96 17.10
N LEU A 343 3.16 7.17 18.06
CA LEU A 343 3.97 6.11 18.68
C LEU A 343 3.10 5.05 19.36
N ILE A 344 2.09 5.47 20.12
CA ILE A 344 1.15 4.53 20.77
C ILE A 344 0.44 3.67 19.72
N VAL A 345 -0.10 4.28 18.66
CA VAL A 345 -0.79 3.53 17.59
C VAL A 345 0.18 2.61 16.85
N GLY A 346 1.39 3.09 16.55
CA GLY A 346 2.40 2.30 15.84
C GLY A 346 2.88 1.08 16.63
N VAL A 347 3.05 1.21 17.96
CA VAL A 347 3.45 0.09 18.83
C VAL A 347 2.31 -0.92 19.00
N LEU A 348 1.09 -0.44 19.24
CA LEU A 348 -0.06 -1.31 19.53
C LEU A 348 -0.67 -1.98 18.30
N PHE A 349 -0.56 -1.35 17.13
CA PHE A 349 -1.30 -1.76 15.93
C PHE A 349 -0.43 -1.86 14.67
N GLY A 350 0.88 -1.62 14.79
CA GLY A 350 1.81 -1.61 13.68
C GLY A 350 1.85 -0.27 12.89
N PRO A 351 2.94 -0.03 12.15
CA PRO A 351 3.17 1.19 11.38
C PRO A 351 2.20 1.36 10.20
N GLY A 352 1.66 0.29 9.63
CA GLY A 352 0.63 0.34 8.59
C GLY A 352 -0.70 0.86 9.12
N SER A 353 -1.12 0.44 10.30
CA SER A 353 -2.30 1.02 10.97
C SER A 353 -2.08 2.49 11.29
N LEU A 354 -0.90 2.85 11.83
CA LEU A 354 -0.53 4.24 12.10
C LEU A 354 -0.59 5.10 10.82
N TRP A 355 0.08 4.67 9.76
CA TRP A 355 0.08 5.33 8.46
C TRP A 355 -1.34 5.53 7.95
N TRP A 356 -2.14 4.46 7.97
CA TRP A 356 -3.47 4.46 7.38
C TRP A 356 -4.44 5.38 8.13
N VAL A 357 -4.41 5.37 9.46
CA VAL A 357 -5.18 6.30 10.29
C VAL A 357 -4.73 7.74 10.05
N ALA A 358 -3.41 8.01 10.00
CA ALA A 358 -2.91 9.35 9.74
C ALA A 358 -3.31 9.85 8.34
N TRP A 359 -3.27 8.97 7.32
CA TRP A 359 -3.74 9.27 5.97
C TRP A 359 -5.24 9.61 5.96
N LEU A 360 -6.07 8.80 6.64
CA LEU A 360 -7.51 9.05 6.73
C LEU A 360 -7.82 10.36 7.47
N MET A 361 -7.13 10.64 8.57
CA MET A 361 -7.30 11.90 9.31
C MET A 361 -7.01 13.11 8.42
N ARG A 362 -5.95 13.03 7.60
CA ARG A 362 -5.64 14.05 6.60
C ARG A 362 -6.79 14.20 5.59
N GLU A 363 -7.34 13.09 5.11
CA GLU A 363 -8.49 13.12 4.18
C GLU A 363 -9.72 13.78 4.80
N GLU A 364 -10.06 13.47 6.05
CA GLU A 364 -11.17 14.07 6.77
C GLU A 364 -11.02 15.59 6.87
N ILE A 365 -9.84 16.08 7.26
CA ILE A 365 -9.53 17.51 7.31
C ILE A 365 -9.67 18.15 5.92
N LEU A 366 -9.11 17.53 4.87
CA LEU A 366 -9.23 18.06 3.51
C LEU A 366 -10.69 18.11 3.03
N THR A 367 -11.54 17.18 3.48
CA THR A 367 -12.97 17.21 3.14
C THR A 367 -13.76 18.24 3.91
N SER A 368 -13.40 18.56 5.16
CA SER A 368 -14.09 19.58 5.96
C SER A 368 -13.91 21.00 5.41
N LEU A 369 -12.87 21.24 4.61
CA LEU A 369 -12.60 22.52 3.96
C LEU A 369 -13.49 22.77 2.73
N ARG A 370 -14.21 21.76 2.25
CA ARG A 370 -15.03 21.93 1.06
C ARG A 370 -16.30 22.70 1.40
N PRO A 371 -16.72 23.67 0.58
CA PRO A 371 -18.04 24.28 0.72
C PRO A 371 -19.09 23.18 0.70
N ARG A 372 -19.89 23.06 1.76
CA ARG A 372 -21.13 22.26 1.68
C ARG A 372 -21.97 22.91 0.58
N ARG A 373 -22.18 22.21 -0.53
CA ARG A 373 -23.24 22.57 -1.46
C ARG A 373 -24.54 22.49 -0.67
N GLU A 374 -25.15 23.64 -0.38
CA GLU A 374 -26.55 23.64 0.02
C GLU A 374 -27.32 22.92 -1.09
N PRO A 375 -28.28 22.04 -0.75
CA PRO A 375 -29.15 21.48 -1.77
C PRO A 375 -29.75 22.66 -2.53
N ARG A 376 -29.61 22.67 -3.86
CA ARG A 376 -30.34 23.63 -4.69
C ARG A 376 -31.81 23.49 -4.28
N LYS A 377 -32.32 24.49 -3.57
CA LYS A 377 -33.76 24.73 -3.53
C LYS A 377 -34.11 24.98 -5.00
N ASN A 378 -34.96 24.10 -5.53
CA ASN A 378 -35.47 24.06 -6.90
C ASN A 378 -34.61 23.19 -7.84
N ASP A 379 -35.01 21.93 -7.94
CA ASP A 379 -35.54 21.35 -9.19
C ASP A 379 -36.64 20.33 -8.85
#